data_AF-A0A1Q3PIS7-F1
#
_entry.id   AF-A0A1Q3PIS7-F1
#
_cell.length_a   1.000
_cell.length_b   1.000
_cell.length_c   1.000
_cell.angle_alpha   90.00
_cell.angle_beta   90.00
_cell.angle_gamma   90.00
#
_symmetry.space_group_name_H-M   'P 1'
#
loop_
_entity.id
_entity.type
_entity.pdbx_description
1 polymer ?
#
loop_
_entity_poly.entity_id
_entity_poly.type
_entity_poly.pdbx_seq_one_letter_code
_entity_poly.pdbx_strand_id
1 'polypeptide(L)'
;MDTFKFMKDDWVKEKGGNQLMQVDEYQIVDTVVHHNGSGSLPVTKRVFSGKVWCTWVNQNRAVVTQPFWEDDLEPATHRQADLHGYSPVNHTH
;
A
#
# COMPACT_ATOMS: atom_id res chain seq x y z
N MET A 1 -5.43 12.93 7.91
CA MET A 1 -4.77 11.62 7.82
C MET A 1 -4.70 11.34 6.34
N ASP A 2 -3.49 11.35 5.77
CA ASP A 2 -3.30 10.83 4.42
C ASP A 2 -3.63 9.34 4.48
N THR A 3 -4.75 8.96 3.88
CA THR A 3 -5.19 7.57 3.83
C THR A 3 -4.23 6.83 2.92
N PHE A 4 -3.51 5.85 3.45
CA PHE A 4 -2.68 4.98 2.63
C PHE A 4 -3.51 4.27 1.55
N LYS A 5 -2.97 4.09 0.35
CA LYS A 5 -3.71 3.56 -0.80
C LYS A 5 -3.83 2.04 -0.79
N PHE A 6 -2.86 1.33 -0.23
CA PHE A 6 -2.83 -0.14 -0.17
C PHE A 6 -2.42 -0.61 1.21
N MET A 7 -3.16 -1.53 1.81
CA MET A 7 -2.89 -2.10 3.13
C MET A 7 -1.96 -3.33 3.04
N LYS A 8 -1.40 -3.74 4.18
CA LYS A 8 -0.69 -5.03 4.27
C LYS A 8 -1.59 -6.15 3.74
N ASP A 9 -0.96 -7.07 3.02
CA ASP A 9 -1.57 -8.22 2.35
C ASP A 9 -2.39 -7.91 1.09
N ASP A 10 -2.54 -6.63 0.72
CA ASP A 10 -3.18 -6.25 -0.55
C ASP A 10 -2.36 -6.78 -1.73
N TRP A 11 -3.08 -7.27 -2.74
CA TRP A 11 -2.50 -7.68 -4.01
C TRP A 11 -2.40 -6.49 -4.95
N VAL A 12 -1.18 -6.22 -5.42
CA VAL A 12 -0.84 -5.08 -6.27
C VAL A 12 0.00 -5.52 -7.45
N LYS A 13 0.09 -4.66 -8.45
CA LYS A 13 1.06 -4.75 -9.54
C LYS A 13 1.54 -3.36 -9.91
N GLU A 14 2.72 -3.29 -10.51
CA GLU A 14 3.19 -2.05 -11.13
C GLU A 14 2.27 -1.69 -12.31
N LYS A 15 2.00 -0.39 -12.49
CA LYS A 15 1.22 0.11 -13.63
C LYS A 15 1.89 -0.30 -14.94
N GLY A 16 1.12 -0.95 -15.81
CA GLY A 16 1.64 -1.52 -17.07
C GLY A 16 2.41 -2.83 -16.91
N GLY A 17 2.61 -3.30 -15.67
CA GLY A 17 3.19 -4.59 -15.34
C GLY A 17 2.13 -5.70 -15.14
N ASN A 18 2.60 -6.94 -15.23
CA ASN A 18 1.82 -8.15 -14.97
C ASN A 18 2.32 -8.94 -13.75
N GLN A 19 3.42 -8.50 -13.12
CA GLN A 19 3.93 -9.16 -11.92
C GLN A 19 3.00 -8.84 -10.75
N LEU A 20 2.34 -9.88 -10.26
CA LEU A 20 1.55 -9.82 -9.04
C LEU A 20 2.49 -9.80 -7.83
N MET A 21 2.23 -8.89 -6.90
CA MET A 21 3.00 -8.70 -5.68
C MET A 21 2.04 -8.47 -4.51
N GLN A 22 2.49 -8.80 -3.30
CA GLN A 22 1.72 -8.57 -2.08
C GLN A 22 2.38 -7.45 -1.27
N VAL A 23 1.58 -6.53 -0.76
CA VAL A 23 2.07 -5.46 0.13
C VAL A 23 2.48 -6.06 1.48
N ASP A 24 3.70 -5.75 1.92
CA ASP A 24 4.20 -6.19 3.22
C ASP A 24 4.14 -5.08 4.27
N GLU A 25 4.78 -3.94 4.00
CA GLU A 25 4.79 -2.79 4.91
C GLU A 25 5.06 -1.46 4.20
N TYR A 26 4.66 -0.35 4.83
CA TYR A 26 5.06 0.98 4.38
C TYR A 26 6.47 1.31 4.83
N GLN A 27 7.23 1.94 3.95
CA GLN A 27 8.52 2.49 4.34
C GLN A 27 8.30 3.78 5.16
N ILE A 28 8.58 3.67 6.45
CA ILE A 28 8.61 4.79 7.40
C ILE A 28 10.05 5.28 7.53
N VAL A 29 10.24 6.59 7.42
CA VAL A 29 11.55 7.26 7.57
C VAL A 29 11.49 8.29 8.69
N ASP A 30 12.64 8.55 9.31
CA ASP A 30 12.79 9.59 10.31
C ASP A 30 13.16 10.91 9.62
N THR A 31 12.37 11.95 9.89
CA THR A 31 12.61 13.32 9.38
C THR A 31 12.86 14.26 10.54
N VAL A 32 13.84 15.14 10.36
CA VAL A 32 14.15 16.18 11.33
C VAL A 32 13.32 17.41 11.02
N VAL A 33 12.45 17.81 11.96
CA VAL A 33 11.61 19.00 11.84
C VAL A 33 12.15 20.05 12.79
N HIS A 34 12.48 21.23 12.25
CA HIS A 34 12.78 22.42 13.04
C HIS A 34 11.49 23.22 13.21
N HIS A 35 11.05 23.42 14.45
CA HIS A 35 9.95 24.34 14.71
C HIS A 35 10.47 25.78 14.53
N ASN A 36 9.70 26.61 13.81
CA ASN A 36 10.07 28.00 13.53
C ASN A 36 10.33 28.77 14.85
N GLY A 37 11.59 29.06 15.12
CA GLY A 37 12.09 29.79 16.29
C GLY A 37 13.55 29.42 16.54
N SER A 38 14.44 30.42 16.61
CA SER A 38 15.91 30.25 16.56
C SER A 38 16.56 29.59 17.79
N GLY A 39 15.79 28.85 18.58
CA GLY A 39 16.26 28.16 19.80
C GLY A 39 15.55 26.83 20.10
N SER A 40 14.72 26.31 19.19
CA SER A 40 14.08 25.01 19.39
C SER A 40 15.03 23.87 18.97
N LEU A 41 15.15 22.84 19.81
CA LEU A 41 15.89 21.63 19.44
C LEU A 41 15.12 20.91 18.32
N PRO A 42 15.84 20.36 17.32
CA PRO A 42 15.21 19.57 16.27
C PRO A 42 14.43 18.39 16.87
N VAL A 43 13.23 18.14 16.36
CA VAL A 43 12.44 16.96 16.73
C VAL A 43 12.49 15.96 15.58
N THR A 44 12.83 14.72 15.89
CA THR A 44 12.73 13.61 14.93
C THR A 44 11.29 13.12 14.87
N LYS A 45 10.71 13.09 13.66
CA LYS A 45 9.36 12.58 13.41
C LYS A 45 9.39 11.47 12.38
N ARG A 46 8.71 10.37 12.70
CA ARG A 46 8.43 9.28 11.76
C ARG A 46 7.37 9.72 10.75
N VAL A 47 7.71 9.59 9.47
CA VAL A 47 6.81 9.91 8.35
C VAL A 47 6.83 8.80 7.32
N PHE A 48 5.70 8.62 6.64
CA PHE A 48 5.64 7.76 5.47
C PHE A 48 6.44 8.39 4.33
N SER A 49 7.29 7.58 3.69
CA SER A 49 8.16 8.03 2.61
C SER A 49 7.48 8.12 1.23
N GLY A 50 6.25 7.60 1.10
CA GLY A 50 5.60 7.39 -0.20
C GLY A 50 5.90 6.03 -0.83
N LYS A 51 6.74 5.20 -0.20
CA LYS A 51 7.11 3.88 -0.70
C LYS A 51 6.51 2.73 0.09
N VAL A 52 6.09 1.69 -0.62
CA VAL A 52 5.53 0.46 -0.08
C VAL A 52 6.46 -0.69 -0.43
N TRP A 53 6.77 -1.53 0.56
CA TRP A 53 7.48 -2.79 0.32
C TRP A 53 6.49 -3.83 -0.21
N CYS A 54 6.84 -4.41 -1.35
CA CYS A 54 6.06 -5.47 -1.95
C CYS A 54 6.91 -6.73 -2.09
N THR A 55 6.28 -7.88 -1.87
CA THR A 55 6.91 -9.20 -1.93
C THR A 55 6.27 -10.04 -3.03
N TRP A 56 7.09 -10.78 -3.78
CA TRP A 56 6.63 -11.75 -4.77
C TRP A 56 7.63 -12.89 -4.91
N VAL A 57 7.21 -13.96 -5.60
CA VAL A 57 8.09 -15.06 -5.97
C VAL A 57 8.54 -14.85 -7.42
N ASN A 58 9.85 -14.79 -7.64
CA ASN A 58 10.41 -14.62 -8.98
C ASN A 58 10.52 -15.95 -9.76
N GLN A 59 10.98 -15.88 -11.01
CA GLN A 59 11.13 -17.05 -11.89
C GLN A 59 12.06 -18.13 -11.32
N ASN A 60 13.02 -17.75 -10.48
CA ASN A 60 13.96 -18.66 -9.82
C ASN A 60 13.39 -19.26 -8.52
N ARG A 61 12.10 -19.06 -8.24
CA ARG A 61 11.42 -19.47 -7.00
C ARG A 61 11.99 -18.82 -5.74
N ALA A 62 12.68 -17.70 -5.88
CA ALA A 62 13.15 -16.91 -4.75
C ALA A 62 12.09 -15.89 -4.36
N VAL A 63 11.91 -15.71 -3.04
CA VAL A 63 11.12 -14.60 -2.50
C VAL A 63 11.95 -13.33 -2.66
N VAL A 64 11.35 -12.33 -3.29
CA VAL A 64 11.97 -11.02 -3.45
C VAL A 64 11.07 -9.99 -2.78
N THR A 65 11.69 -9.09 -2.03
CA THR A 65 11.03 -7.96 -1.37
C THR A 65 11.74 -6.68 -1.81
N GLN A 66 11.00 -5.76 -2.43
CA GLN A 66 11.56 -4.49 -2.91
C GLN A 66 10.59 -3.33 -2.67
N PRO A 67 11.09 -2.10 -2.54
CA PRO A 67 10.26 -0.93 -2.32
C PRO A 67 9.80 -0.33 -3.66
N PHE A 68 8.52 0.02 -3.74
CA PHE A 68 7.91 0.71 -4.88
C PHE A 68 7.28 2.02 -4.44
N TRP A 69 7.16 2.99 -5.33
CA TRP A 69 6.33 4.16 -5.06
C TRP A 69 4.86 3.73 -5.06
N GLU A 70 4.11 4.21 -4.06
CA GLU A 70 2.68 3.93 -3.96
C GLU A 70 1.93 4.38 -5.21
N ASP A 71 2.38 5.46 -5.84
CA ASP A 71 1.79 6.00 -7.07
C ASP A 71 2.07 5.17 -8.32
N ASP A 72 3.08 4.30 -8.32
CA ASP A 72 3.42 3.45 -9.46
C ASP A 72 2.69 2.11 -9.42
N LEU A 73 1.99 1.83 -8.31
CA LEU A 73 1.23 0.61 -8.11
C LEU A 73 -0.25 0.81 -8.46
N GLU A 74 -0.90 -0.28 -8.82
CA GLU A 74 -2.35 -0.38 -8.97
C GLU A 74 -2.88 -1.66 -8.30
N PRO A 75 -4.13 -1.68 -7.83
CA PRO A 75 -4.74 -2.88 -7.30
C PRO A 75 -4.70 -3.99 -8.36
N ALA A 76 -4.21 -5.16 -7.98
CA ALA A 76 -4.34 -6.32 -8.83
C ALA A 76 -5.82 -6.69 -8.87
N THR A 77 -6.49 -6.31 -9.95
CA THR A 77 -7.89 -6.65 -10.15
C THR A 77 -7.99 -8.17 -10.29
N HIS A 78 -8.33 -8.87 -9.21
CA HIS A 78 -9.16 -10.05 -9.38
C HIS A 78 -10.46 -9.52 -9.97
N ARG A 79 -10.77 -9.88 -11.22
CA ARG A 79 -12.16 -9.79 -11.68
C ARG A 79 -12.99 -10.67 -10.73
N GLN A 80 -13.49 -10.10 -9.65
CA GLN A 80 -14.68 -10.59 -8.96
C GLN A 80 -15.87 -10.33 -9.88
N ALA A 81 -15.94 -11.09 -10.98
CA ALA A 81 -17.23 -11.50 -11.48
C ALA A 81 -17.71 -12.60 -10.52
N ASP A 82 -18.25 -12.21 -9.37
CA ASP A 82 -19.15 -12.99 -8.51
C ASP A 82 -19.33 -12.25 -7.17
N LEU A 83 -20.38 -11.42 -7.13
CA LEU A 83 -21.29 -11.16 -5.99
C LEU A 83 -22.11 -9.86 -6.22
N HIS A 84 -22.67 -9.73 -7.42
CA HIS A 84 -24.03 -9.20 -7.53
C HIS A 84 -24.97 -10.33 -7.08
N GLY A 85 -25.43 -10.30 -5.83
CA GLY A 85 -26.29 -11.35 -5.31
C GLY A 85 -26.93 -11.09 -3.96
N TYR A 86 -27.04 -9.84 -3.50
CA TYR A 86 -27.97 -9.51 -2.43
C TYR A 86 -29.30 -9.09 -3.07
N SER A 87 -30.19 -10.06 -3.29
CA SER A 87 -31.62 -9.77 -3.42
C SER A 87 -32.13 -9.24 -2.08
N PRO A 88 -32.77 -8.06 -2.01
CA PRO A 88 -33.49 -7.68 -0.81
C PRO A 88 -34.70 -8.61 -0.70
N VAL A 89 -34.72 -9.45 0.33
CA VAL A 89 -35.91 -10.23 0.69
C VAL A 89 -36.95 -9.24 1.18
N ASN A 90 -37.97 -8.98 0.36
CA ASN A 90 -39.16 -8.24 0.77
C ASN A 90 -39.88 -9.04 1.86
N HIS A 91 -39.77 -8.60 3.10
CA HIS A 91 -40.68 -9.01 4.17
C HIS A 91 -41.95 -8.16 4.06
N THR A 92 -42.98 -8.69 3.40
CA THR A 92 -44.36 -8.24 3.61
C THR A 92 -44.88 -8.85 4.91
N HIS A 93 -45.45 -8.02 5.78
CA HIS A 93 -46.20 -8.41 6.96
C HIS A 93 -47.56 -7.71 6.97
#